data_AF-A0A8H7X993-F1
#
_entry.id   AF-A0A8H7X993-F1
#
_cell.length_a   1.000
_cell.length_b   1.000
_cell.length_c   1.000
_cell.angle_alpha   90.00
_cell.angle_beta   90.00
_cell.angle_gamma   90.00
#
_symmetry.space_group_name_H-M   'P 1'
#
loop_
_entity.id
_entity.type
_entity.pdbx_description
1 polymer ?
#
loop_
_entity_poly.entity_id
_entity_poly.type
_entity_poly.pdbx_seq_one_letter_code
_entity_poly.pdbx_strand_id
1 'polypeptide(L)'
;MLMRLSMVATATLTTLNILPVLVASASIGTREIKPKISGCSYPVYIWQHDPICFKRGMNKKCSTEGGLAYTIVPGAQYPRGMLTAFFWESDLDWESVPRGLIISNANDATSPAMLFKYGLSYQAGSGHLRWSVTPGSAFVDENVKDTPSGPDAGKGDCLPVRCPKGNKEGACSDGIRSVDKPHMCESYSQNFWIDLCMPDGNF
;
A
#
# COMPACT_ATOMS: atom_id res chain seq x y z
N MET A 1 -50.05 -0.92 -76.58
CA MET A 1 -50.05 -2.24 -75.92
C MET A 1 -49.07 -2.14 -74.76
N LEU A 2 -49.58 -1.98 -73.53
CA LEU A 2 -48.79 -1.81 -72.31
C LEU A 2 -48.18 -3.15 -71.89
N MET A 3 -46.88 -3.17 -71.59
CA MET A 3 -46.23 -4.29 -70.90
C MET A 3 -45.64 -3.75 -69.59
N ARG A 4 -46.25 -4.12 -68.46
CA ARG A 4 -45.77 -3.77 -67.11
C ARG A 4 -44.83 -4.88 -66.64
N LEU A 5 -43.57 -4.56 -66.39
CA LEU A 5 -42.64 -5.41 -65.64
C LEU A 5 -42.79 -5.09 -64.14
N SER A 6 -43.22 -6.06 -63.34
CA SER A 6 -43.18 -5.98 -61.88
C SER A 6 -41.88 -6.62 -61.38
N MET A 7 -40.99 -5.81 -60.82
CA MET A 7 -39.79 -6.27 -60.12
C MET A 7 -40.16 -6.48 -58.64
N VAL A 8 -40.03 -7.71 -58.14
CA VAL A 8 -40.17 -8.03 -56.72
C VAL A 8 -38.77 -7.97 -56.10
N ALA A 9 -38.53 -6.96 -55.25
CA ALA A 9 -37.31 -6.87 -54.47
C ALA A 9 -37.48 -7.67 -53.16
N THR A 10 -36.76 -8.78 -53.04
CA THR A 10 -36.73 -9.57 -51.80
C THR A 10 -35.67 -9.00 -50.87
N ALA A 11 -36.08 -8.35 -49.78
CA ALA A 11 -35.19 -7.85 -48.74
C ALA A 11 -34.94 -8.96 -47.70
N THR A 12 -33.74 -9.55 -47.72
CA THR A 12 -33.26 -10.43 -46.65
C THR A 12 -32.76 -9.58 -45.48
N LEU A 13 -33.52 -9.54 -44.37
CA LEU A 13 -33.04 -9.04 -43.09
C LEU A 13 -32.12 -10.09 -42.44
N THR A 14 -30.82 -9.83 -42.43
CA THR A 14 -29.85 -10.54 -41.57
C THR A 14 -29.87 -9.91 -40.19
N THR A 15 -30.41 -10.64 -39.20
CA THR A 15 -30.32 -10.27 -37.79
C THR A 15 -28.89 -10.48 -37.29
N LEU A 16 -28.15 -9.39 -37.13
CA LEU A 16 -26.83 -9.40 -36.49
C LEU A 16 -27.02 -9.60 -34.98
N ASN A 17 -26.80 -10.83 -34.48
CA ASN A 17 -26.71 -11.09 -33.05
C ASN A 17 -25.39 -10.53 -32.53
N ILE A 18 -25.41 -9.27 -32.09
CA ILE A 18 -24.29 -8.65 -31.38
C ILE A 18 -24.34 -9.19 -29.94
N LEU A 19 -23.57 -10.24 -29.67
CA LEU A 19 -23.28 -10.65 -28.30
C LEU A 19 -22.59 -9.48 -27.58
N PRO A 20 -23.11 -9.01 -26.44
CA PRO A 20 -22.42 -8.00 -25.66
C PRO A 20 -21.09 -8.60 -25.20
N VAL A 21 -20.00 -8.16 -25.82
CA VAL A 21 -18.66 -8.40 -25.30
C VAL A 21 -18.61 -7.65 -23.98
N LEU A 22 -18.72 -8.41 -22.89
CA LEU A 22 -18.35 -7.94 -21.56
C LEU A 22 -16.88 -7.53 -21.64
N VAL A 23 -16.66 -6.24 -21.88
CA VAL A 23 -15.36 -5.62 -21.66
C VAL A 23 -15.18 -5.67 -20.15
N ALA A 24 -14.49 -6.70 -19.68
CA ALA A 24 -13.95 -6.72 -18.34
C ALA A 24 -13.07 -5.46 -18.22
N SER A 25 -13.61 -4.43 -17.59
CA SER A 25 -12.82 -3.29 -17.20
C SER A 25 -11.80 -3.83 -16.21
N ALA A 26 -10.57 -4.06 -16.68
CA ALA A 26 -9.46 -4.27 -15.78
C ALA A 26 -9.46 -3.06 -14.85
N SER A 27 -9.85 -3.26 -13.59
CA SER A 27 -9.67 -2.21 -12.60
C SER A 27 -8.19 -1.86 -12.66
N ILE A 28 -7.88 -0.62 -13.04
CA ILE A 28 -6.53 -0.09 -12.90
C ILE A 28 -6.26 -0.17 -11.40
N GLY A 29 -5.63 -1.25 -10.95
CA GLY A 29 -5.45 -1.49 -9.52
C GLY A 29 -4.65 -0.33 -8.97
N THR A 30 -5.15 0.31 -7.93
CA THR A 30 -4.43 1.38 -7.28
C THR A 30 -3.27 0.77 -6.49
N ARG A 31 -2.08 1.36 -6.64
CA ARG A 31 -0.91 1.00 -5.85
C ARG A 31 -1.00 1.81 -4.56
N GLU A 32 -1.36 1.16 -3.45
CA GLU A 32 -1.62 1.85 -2.18
C GLU A 32 -0.98 1.14 -1.00
N ILE A 33 -0.34 1.90 -0.11
CA ILE A 33 0.01 1.44 1.25
C ILE A 33 -1.13 1.81 2.17
N LYS A 34 -1.59 0.85 2.97
CA LYS A 34 -2.78 0.95 3.82
C LYS A 34 -2.40 0.63 5.26
N PRO A 35 -1.94 1.61 6.04
CA PRO A 35 -1.82 1.44 7.47
C PRO A 35 -3.20 1.21 8.08
N LYS A 36 -3.30 0.23 8.98
CA LYS A 36 -4.52 -0.18 9.65
C LYS A 36 -4.23 -0.38 11.13
N ILE A 37 -5.10 0.15 11.99
CA ILE A 37 -5.10 -0.20 13.41
C ILE A 37 -5.99 -1.43 13.57
N SER A 38 -5.39 -2.56 13.96
CA SER A 38 -6.10 -3.82 14.18
C SER A 38 -6.46 -4.06 15.65
N GLY A 39 -5.81 -3.36 16.58
CA GLY A 39 -6.08 -3.52 18.02
C GLY A 39 -5.52 -2.44 18.95
N CYS A 40 -4.93 -1.35 18.44
CA CYS A 40 -4.37 -0.31 19.30
C CYS A 40 -5.50 0.33 20.12
N SER A 41 -5.28 0.51 21.42
CA SER A 41 -6.20 1.23 22.32
C SER A 41 -6.00 2.76 22.29
N TYR A 42 -5.05 3.22 21.48
CA TYR A 42 -4.62 4.62 21.37
C TYR A 42 -4.51 5.09 19.90
N PRO A 43 -4.56 6.40 19.64
CA PRO A 43 -4.30 6.94 18.31
C PRO A 43 -2.88 6.68 17.82
N VAL A 44 -2.75 6.45 16.52
CA VAL A 44 -1.46 6.36 15.80
C VAL A 44 -1.32 7.59 14.91
N TYR A 45 -0.13 8.17 14.90
CA TYR A 45 0.24 9.30 14.05
C TYR A 45 1.22 8.84 12.96
N ILE A 46 0.96 9.22 11.72
CA ILE A 46 1.77 8.90 10.56
C ILE A 46 2.21 10.18 9.88
N TRP A 47 3.51 10.28 9.62
CA TRP A 47 4.14 11.35 8.86
C TRP A 47 4.80 10.77 7.62
N GLN A 48 4.85 11.54 6.55
CA GLN A 48 5.72 11.20 5.43
C GLN A 48 7.16 11.59 5.79
N HIS A 49 8.10 10.67 5.58
CA HIS A 49 9.52 10.96 5.68
C HIS A 49 9.93 11.86 4.51
N ASP A 50 10.46 13.04 4.84
CA ASP A 50 10.84 14.04 3.85
C ASP A 50 12.32 14.43 4.05
N PRO A 51 13.14 14.49 2.99
CA PRO A 51 14.56 14.83 3.11
C PRO A 51 14.83 16.23 3.70
N ILE A 52 13.91 17.18 3.54
CA ILE A 52 14.12 18.57 3.95
C ILE A 52 13.77 18.76 5.42
N CYS A 53 12.66 18.18 5.89
CA CYS A 53 12.19 18.43 7.26
C CYS A 53 11.82 17.21 8.07
N PHE A 54 12.19 16.02 7.60
CA PHE A 54 12.04 14.72 8.24
C PHE A 54 10.59 14.26 8.43
N LYS A 55 9.69 15.08 8.99
CA LYS A 55 8.26 14.80 9.19
C LYS A 55 7.40 15.79 8.41
N ARG A 56 6.86 15.36 7.27
CA ARG A 56 5.90 16.14 6.48
C ARG A 56 4.48 15.66 6.75
N GLY A 57 3.60 16.60 7.08
CA GLY A 57 2.19 16.35 7.41
C GLY A 57 1.27 16.32 6.18
N MET A 58 0.00 15.98 6.39
CA MET A 58 -1.02 15.92 5.34
C MET A 58 -1.28 17.27 4.66
N ASN A 59 -1.03 18.37 5.37
CA ASN A 59 -1.12 19.74 4.85
C ASN A 59 0.15 20.18 4.10
N LYS A 60 1.04 19.23 3.77
CA LYS A 60 2.33 19.44 3.08
C LYS A 60 3.32 20.34 3.83
N LYS A 61 3.05 20.66 5.10
CA LYS A 61 3.95 21.42 5.97
C LYS A 61 4.80 20.48 6.81
N CYS A 62 5.96 20.98 7.20
CA CYS A 62 6.82 20.29 8.15
C CYS A 62 6.21 20.30 9.55
N SER A 63 6.49 19.29 10.37
CA SER A 63 5.95 19.24 11.74
C SER A 63 6.33 20.46 12.57
N THR A 64 7.52 21.03 12.33
CA THR A 64 8.03 22.26 12.95
C THR A 64 7.30 23.54 12.50
N GLU A 65 6.53 23.47 11.40
CA GLU A 65 5.79 24.58 10.80
C GLU A 65 4.27 24.44 11.00
N GLY A 66 3.84 23.66 12.00
CA GLY A 66 2.43 23.35 12.23
C GLY A 66 1.86 22.35 11.21
N GLY A 67 2.72 21.46 10.69
CA GLY A 67 2.28 20.27 9.95
C GLY A 67 1.34 19.42 10.79
N LEU A 68 0.40 18.74 10.13
CA LEU A 68 -0.56 17.85 10.79
C LEU A 68 -0.30 16.40 10.38
N ALA A 69 -0.13 15.52 11.37
CA ALA A 69 0.04 14.09 11.13
C ALA A 69 -1.25 13.46 10.59
N TYR A 70 -1.13 12.46 9.73
CA TYR A 70 -2.23 11.54 9.49
C TYR A 70 -2.51 10.80 10.79
N THR A 71 -3.77 10.83 11.25
CA THR A 71 -4.15 10.25 12.55
C THR A 71 -5.13 9.12 12.32
N ILE A 72 -4.80 7.94 12.84
CA ILE A 72 -5.70 6.78 12.84
C ILE A 72 -6.12 6.56 14.30
N VAL A 73 -7.42 6.51 14.58
CA VAL A 73 -7.96 6.35 15.94
C VAL A 73 -8.50 4.92 16.17
N PRO A 74 -8.44 4.41 17.41
CA PRO A 74 -9.03 3.12 17.78
C PRO A 74 -10.50 3.02 17.41
N GLY A 75 -10.94 1.84 16.97
CA GLY A 75 -12.35 1.56 16.71
C GLY A 75 -12.95 2.33 15.53
N ALA A 76 -12.13 2.97 14.67
CA ALA A 76 -12.60 3.59 13.44
C ALA A 76 -13.28 2.53 12.54
N GLN A 77 -14.63 2.51 12.54
CA GLN A 77 -15.47 1.49 11.89
C GLN A 77 -15.52 1.55 10.36
N TYR A 78 -14.81 2.48 9.73
CA TYR A 78 -14.83 2.58 8.28
C TYR A 78 -13.76 1.66 7.66
N PRO A 79 -14.02 1.01 6.51
CA PRO A 79 -12.96 0.67 5.54
C PRO A 79 -12.30 1.92 4.91
N ARG A 80 -12.56 3.10 5.49
CA ARG A 80 -12.23 4.47 5.06
C ARG A 80 -12.09 5.40 6.29
N GLY A 81 -11.48 4.94 7.38
CA GLY A 81 -10.94 5.89 8.36
C GLY A 81 -9.77 6.56 7.66
N MET A 82 -10.04 7.66 6.92
CA MET A 82 -9.18 8.30 5.92
C MET A 82 -8.08 7.35 5.48
N LEU A 83 -8.38 6.47 4.52
CA LEU A 83 -7.39 5.64 3.84
C LEU A 83 -6.20 6.55 3.61
N THR A 84 -5.18 6.43 4.45
CA THR A 84 -3.92 7.10 4.18
C THR A 84 -3.26 6.14 3.23
N ALA A 85 -3.90 6.04 2.06
CA ALA A 85 -3.43 5.36 0.89
C ALA A 85 -2.26 6.19 0.45
N PHE A 86 -1.09 5.81 0.90
CA PHE A 86 0.12 6.38 0.34
C PHE A 86 0.30 5.71 -1.00
N PHE A 87 0.14 6.49 -2.06
CA PHE A 87 0.44 6.02 -3.39
C PHE A 87 1.96 5.86 -3.51
N TRP A 88 2.37 4.72 -4.03
CA TRP A 88 3.74 4.53 -4.51
C TRP A 88 3.77 5.23 -5.86
N GLU A 89 4.34 6.42 -5.87
CA GLU A 89 4.50 7.21 -7.08
C GLU A 89 5.42 6.41 -8.03
N SER A 90 5.03 6.31 -9.30
CA SER A 90 5.67 5.45 -10.31
C SER A 90 7.07 5.93 -10.74
N ASP A 91 7.58 6.99 -10.14
CA ASP A 91 8.74 7.76 -10.57
C ASP A 91 9.90 7.74 -9.57
N LEU A 92 9.79 7.00 -8.46
CA LEU A 92 10.81 6.99 -7.41
C LEU A 92 11.56 5.66 -7.33
N ASP A 93 12.82 5.75 -7.71
CA ASP A 93 13.81 4.69 -7.67
C ASP A 93 14.23 4.40 -6.22
N TRP A 94 13.99 3.17 -5.76
CA TRP A 94 14.32 2.67 -4.43
C TRP A 94 15.79 2.91 -4.09
N GLU A 95 16.67 2.69 -5.07
CA GLU A 95 18.11 2.82 -4.95
C GLU A 95 18.57 4.27 -4.75
N SER A 96 17.76 5.23 -5.21
CA SER A 96 18.08 6.65 -5.12
C SER A 96 17.50 7.27 -3.86
N VAL A 97 16.16 7.28 -3.72
CA VAL A 97 15.47 7.96 -2.62
C VAL A 97 14.19 7.20 -2.27
N PRO A 98 14.26 6.16 -1.42
CA PRO A 98 13.06 5.46 -1.00
C PRO A 98 12.17 6.41 -0.19
N ARG A 99 10.86 6.36 -0.43
CA ARG A 99 9.88 7.04 0.41
C ARG A 99 9.85 6.36 1.77
N GLY A 100 9.40 7.09 2.78
CA GLY A 100 9.25 6.54 4.12
C GLY A 100 8.00 7.04 4.80
N LEU A 101 7.45 6.23 5.69
CA LEU A 101 6.44 6.61 6.66
C LEU A 101 7.06 6.53 8.05
N ILE A 102 6.93 7.60 8.82
CA ILE A 102 7.28 7.63 10.24
C ILE A 102 5.99 7.41 11.02
N ILE A 103 5.89 6.28 11.69
CA ILE A 103 4.70 5.82 12.39
C ILE A 103 5.00 5.83 13.89
N SER A 104 4.24 6.61 14.65
CA SER A 104 4.39 6.78 16.10
C SER A 104 3.06 6.58 16.82
N ASN A 105 3.10 6.16 18.07
CA ASN A 105 1.91 6.09 18.91
C ASN A 105 1.71 7.39 19.71
N ALA A 106 0.51 7.58 20.26
CA ALA A 106 0.19 8.73 21.10
C ALA A 106 0.74 8.63 22.54
N ASN A 107 1.04 7.42 23.01
CA ASN A 107 1.46 7.17 24.38
C ASN A 107 2.95 7.45 24.62
N ASP A 108 3.74 7.57 23.54
CA ASP A 108 5.18 7.72 23.60
C ASP A 108 5.70 8.55 22.42
N ALA A 109 5.45 9.86 22.50
CA ALA A 109 5.91 10.84 21.51
C ALA A 109 7.44 10.99 21.46
N THR A 110 8.15 10.48 22.48
CA THR A 110 9.60 10.56 22.62
C THR A 110 10.32 9.30 22.15
N SER A 111 9.64 8.16 22.11
CA SER A 111 10.20 6.92 21.59
C SER A 111 10.55 7.03 20.11
N PRO A 112 11.66 6.40 19.68
CA PRO A 112 11.88 6.07 18.29
C PRO A 112 10.62 5.53 17.62
N ALA A 113 10.17 6.25 16.59
CA ALA A 113 9.06 5.86 15.75
C ALA A 113 9.46 4.68 14.86
N MET A 114 8.47 3.88 14.44
CA MET A 114 8.68 2.89 13.39
C MET A 114 8.88 3.61 12.05
N LEU A 115 9.83 3.12 11.27
CA LEU A 115 10.09 3.61 9.91
C LEU A 115 9.74 2.54 8.90
N PHE A 116 8.74 2.81 8.06
CA PHE A 116 8.38 1.96 6.92
C PHE A 116 8.87 2.61 5.64
N LYS A 117 9.86 2.03 4.97
CA LYS A 117 10.37 2.54 3.69
C LYS A 117 9.82 1.76 2.52
N TYR A 118 9.62 2.44 1.40
CA TYR A 118 9.12 1.83 0.18
C TYR A 118 9.57 2.55 -1.09
N GLY A 119 9.57 1.84 -2.21
CA GLY A 119 9.91 2.39 -3.52
C GLY A 119 9.85 1.33 -4.62
N LEU A 120 10.10 1.75 -5.86
CA LEU A 120 10.22 0.85 -7.00
C LEU A 120 11.69 0.74 -7.38
N SER A 121 12.19 -0.47 -7.57
CA SER A 121 13.49 -0.69 -8.22
C SER A 121 13.24 -1.04 -9.68
N TYR A 122 14.05 -0.46 -10.56
CA TYR A 122 14.02 -0.76 -12.01
C TYR A 122 15.27 -1.49 -12.48
N GLN A 123 16.14 -1.92 -11.55
CA GLN A 123 17.30 -2.74 -11.88
C GLN A 123 16.81 -4.07 -12.47
N ALA A 124 17.09 -4.30 -13.76
CA ALA A 124 16.69 -5.45 -14.59
C ALA A 124 15.43 -5.30 -15.48
N GLY A 125 14.87 -4.10 -15.64
CA GLY A 125 13.85 -3.82 -16.67
C GLY A 125 12.42 -4.28 -16.34
N SER A 126 12.24 -5.06 -15.26
CA SER A 126 11.00 -5.20 -14.52
C SER A 126 11.02 -4.28 -13.31
N GLY A 127 9.93 -3.52 -13.10
CA GLY A 127 9.77 -2.81 -11.83
C GLY A 127 9.58 -3.84 -10.73
N HIS A 128 10.32 -3.71 -9.62
CA HIS A 128 10.08 -4.48 -8.40
C HIS A 128 9.66 -3.53 -7.29
N LEU A 129 8.60 -3.86 -6.59
CA LEU A 129 8.27 -3.18 -5.35
C LEU A 129 9.26 -3.61 -4.27
N ARG A 130 9.91 -2.64 -3.64
CA ARG A 130 10.79 -2.86 -2.49
C ARG A 130 10.27 -2.14 -1.27
N TRP A 131 10.40 -2.78 -0.12
CA TRP A 131 10.07 -2.17 1.15
C TRP A 131 10.95 -2.68 2.28
N SER A 132 10.99 -1.91 3.34
CA SER A 132 11.61 -2.33 4.58
C SER A 132 10.91 -1.74 5.79
N VAL A 133 10.98 -2.48 6.91
CA VAL A 133 10.44 -2.05 8.18
C VAL A 133 11.58 -1.99 9.18
N THR A 134 11.75 -0.83 9.78
CA THR A 134 12.61 -0.65 10.95
C THR A 134 11.71 -0.36 12.14
N PRO A 135 11.46 -1.35 13.01
CA PRO A 135 10.64 -1.13 14.19
C PRO A 135 11.33 -0.10 15.10
N GLY A 136 10.54 0.83 15.61
CA GLY A 136 10.94 1.74 16.67
C GLY A 136 10.36 1.29 18.01
N SER A 137 10.91 1.76 19.12
CA SER A 137 10.42 1.40 20.46
C SER A 137 8.96 1.80 20.69
N ALA A 138 8.41 2.72 19.89
CA ALA A 138 6.99 3.07 19.92
C ALA A 138 6.03 1.89 19.65
N PHE A 139 6.50 0.78 19.07
CA PHE A 139 5.66 -0.41 18.84
C PHE A 139 6.30 -1.68 19.39
N VAL A 140 7.23 -1.57 20.34
CA VAL A 140 7.95 -2.73 20.88
C VAL A 140 7.06 -3.69 21.65
N ASP A 141 5.99 -3.18 22.26
CA ASP A 141 5.02 -3.96 23.03
C ASP A 141 3.80 -4.37 22.18
N GLU A 142 3.87 -4.15 20.87
CA GLU A 142 2.78 -4.40 19.94
C GLU A 142 3.20 -5.37 18.84
N ASN A 143 2.27 -6.22 18.40
CA ASN A 143 2.49 -6.99 17.19
C ASN A 143 2.26 -6.08 15.99
N VAL A 144 3.25 -5.96 15.11
CA VAL A 144 3.12 -5.27 13.83
C VAL A 144 3.32 -6.27 12.72
N LYS A 145 2.45 -6.23 11.71
CA LYS A 145 2.58 -7.07 10.53
C LYS A 145 2.40 -6.22 9.30
N ASP A 146 3.28 -6.40 8.33
CA ASP A 146 3.04 -5.90 7.00
C ASP A 146 2.65 -7.04 6.06
N THR A 147 1.88 -6.76 5.02
CA THR A 147 1.37 -7.80 4.13
C THR A 147 1.35 -7.29 2.70
N PRO A 148 2.19 -7.85 1.80
CA PRO A 148 2.03 -7.62 0.38
C PRO A 148 0.76 -8.31 -0.13
N SER A 149 0.13 -7.74 -1.15
CA SER A 149 -0.77 -8.47 -2.05
C SER A 149 -0.13 -8.68 -3.41
N GLY A 150 -0.77 -9.50 -4.23
CA GLY A 150 -0.38 -9.73 -5.62
C GLY A 150 -0.20 -11.21 -5.91
N PRO A 151 0.02 -11.57 -7.19
CA PRO A 151 0.21 -12.95 -7.63
C PRO A 151 1.37 -13.70 -6.94
N ASP A 152 2.36 -12.95 -6.44
CA ASP A 152 3.55 -13.51 -5.79
C ASP A 152 3.60 -13.30 -4.28
N ALA A 153 2.56 -12.72 -3.69
CA ALA A 153 2.45 -12.63 -2.24
C ALA A 153 2.53 -14.03 -1.61
N GLY A 154 3.43 -14.21 -0.66
CA GLY A 154 3.72 -15.49 -0.03
C GLY A 154 4.82 -16.32 -0.71
N LYS A 155 5.51 -15.80 -1.73
CA LYS A 155 6.57 -16.51 -2.46
C LYS A 155 7.88 -15.73 -2.44
N GLY A 156 9.01 -16.45 -2.38
CA GLY A 156 10.35 -15.86 -2.48
C GLY A 156 10.57 -14.77 -1.42
N ASP A 157 10.99 -13.57 -1.86
CA ASP A 157 11.18 -12.40 -0.99
C ASP A 157 9.89 -11.57 -0.78
N CYS A 158 8.79 -11.95 -1.44
CA CYS A 158 7.48 -11.30 -1.36
C CYS A 158 6.63 -11.86 -0.21
N LEU A 159 7.22 -11.90 0.99
CA LEU A 159 6.61 -12.46 2.20
C LEU A 159 6.09 -11.36 3.14
N PRO A 160 5.04 -11.63 3.93
CA PRO A 160 4.66 -10.76 5.04
C PRO A 160 5.80 -10.61 6.04
N VAL A 161 6.06 -9.40 6.53
CA VAL A 161 6.98 -9.12 7.63
C VAL A 161 6.20 -9.10 8.92
N ARG A 162 6.64 -9.88 9.91
CA ARG A 162 6.03 -9.90 11.24
C ARG A 162 7.00 -9.39 12.29
N CYS A 163 6.60 -8.41 13.07
CA CYS A 163 7.36 -7.86 14.18
C CYS A 163 6.61 -8.18 15.48
N PRO A 164 6.96 -9.29 16.18
CA PRO A 164 6.27 -9.71 17.39
C PRO A 164 6.50 -8.74 18.54
N LYS A 165 5.48 -8.55 19.38
CA LYS A 165 5.59 -7.80 20.63
C LYS A 165 6.66 -8.39 21.56
N GLY A 166 7.28 -7.54 22.35
CA GLY A 166 8.33 -7.90 23.30
C GLY A 166 9.71 -8.11 22.67
N ASN A 167 9.85 -8.03 21.34
CA ASN A 167 11.14 -8.16 20.68
C ASN A 167 11.88 -6.81 20.62
N LYS A 168 12.50 -6.44 21.74
CA LYS A 168 13.18 -5.15 21.95
C LYS A 168 14.39 -4.90 21.04
N GLU A 169 14.98 -5.97 20.51
CA GLU A 169 16.19 -5.89 19.67
C GLU A 169 15.87 -5.76 18.18
N GLY A 170 14.61 -5.48 17.84
CA GLY A 170 14.21 -5.00 16.53
C GLY A 170 14.06 -6.08 15.47
N ALA A 171 14.28 -7.36 15.76
CA ALA A 171 14.07 -8.41 14.77
C ALA A 171 12.57 -8.63 14.52
N CYS A 172 12.04 -8.03 13.47
CA CYS A 172 10.93 -8.66 12.79
C CYS A 172 11.36 -10.10 12.44
N SER A 173 10.50 -11.10 12.59
CA SER A 173 10.81 -12.53 12.43
C SER A 173 11.44 -12.88 11.08
N ASP A 174 11.25 -12.02 10.08
CA ASP A 174 11.80 -12.13 8.72
C ASP A 174 13.08 -11.28 8.52
N GLY A 175 13.61 -10.73 9.62
CA GLY A 175 14.82 -9.92 9.76
C GLY A 175 14.55 -8.42 9.74
N ILE A 176 15.37 -7.63 10.46
CA ILE A 176 15.51 -6.19 10.15
C ILE A 176 16.11 -6.11 8.75
N ARG A 177 15.29 -5.70 7.80
CA ARG A 177 15.69 -5.43 6.44
C ARG A 177 16.06 -3.95 6.37
N SER A 178 17.31 -3.64 6.02
CA SER A 178 17.77 -2.26 5.82
C SER A 178 17.45 -1.83 4.39
N VAL A 179 17.81 -0.59 4.03
CA VAL A 179 17.76 -0.16 2.62
C VAL A 179 18.58 -1.09 1.72
N ASP A 180 19.63 -1.70 2.27
CA ASP A 180 20.58 -2.59 1.57
C ASP A 180 20.08 -4.03 1.44
N LYS A 181 19.05 -4.41 2.21
CA LYS A 181 18.44 -5.74 2.16
C LYS A 181 16.93 -5.58 2.27
N PRO A 182 16.20 -5.07 1.27
CA PRO A 182 14.75 -4.93 1.35
C PRO A 182 14.02 -6.25 1.09
N HIS A 183 12.75 -6.28 1.46
CA HIS A 183 11.79 -7.23 0.88
C HIS A 183 11.41 -6.80 -0.52
N MET A 184 10.97 -7.77 -1.34
CA MET A 184 10.73 -7.52 -2.76
C MET A 184 9.55 -8.31 -3.30
N CYS A 185 8.68 -7.63 -4.02
CA CYS A 185 7.62 -8.22 -4.84
C CYS A 185 7.77 -7.69 -6.26
N GLU A 186 7.28 -8.43 -7.24
CA GLU A 186 7.07 -7.88 -8.58
C GLU A 186 6.16 -6.64 -8.54
N SER A 187 6.40 -5.66 -9.42
CA SER A 187 5.62 -4.41 -9.48
C SER A 187 4.28 -4.63 -10.17
N TYR A 188 3.37 -5.30 -9.48
CA TYR A 188 1.96 -5.31 -9.84
C TYR A 188 1.23 -4.12 -9.21
N SER A 189 0.07 -3.78 -9.77
CA SER A 189 -0.90 -2.93 -9.09
C SER A 189 -1.44 -3.65 -7.86
N GLN A 190 -0.73 -3.50 -6.73
CA GLN A 190 -1.00 -4.21 -5.50
C GLN A 190 -1.17 -3.27 -4.31
N ASN A 191 -2.08 -3.67 -3.43
CA ASN A 191 -2.21 -3.05 -2.12
C ASN A 191 -1.15 -3.63 -1.18
N PHE A 192 -0.83 -2.87 -0.16
CA PHE A 192 0.04 -3.33 0.91
C PHE A 192 -0.52 -2.88 2.23
N TRP A 193 -0.64 -3.78 3.18
CA TRP A 193 -1.22 -3.47 4.49
C TRP A 193 -0.11 -3.37 5.53
N ILE A 194 -0.24 -2.41 6.43
CA ILE A 194 0.58 -2.31 7.64
C ILE A 194 -0.40 -2.41 8.80
N ASP A 195 -0.59 -3.60 9.32
CA ASP A 195 -1.43 -3.85 10.49
C ASP A 195 -0.65 -3.56 11.77
N LEU A 196 -1.13 -2.57 12.52
CA LEU A 196 -0.57 -2.13 13.79
C LEU A 196 -1.38 -2.70 14.97
N CYS A 197 -0.67 -3.10 16.03
CA CYS A 197 -1.22 -3.66 17.26
C CYS A 197 -2.14 -4.86 16.99
N MET A 198 -1.64 -5.84 16.22
CA MET A 198 -2.40 -7.04 15.90
C MET A 198 -2.62 -7.90 17.16
N PRO A 199 -3.85 -8.36 17.43
CA PRO A 199 -4.10 -9.27 18.55
C PRO A 199 -3.32 -10.59 18.40
N ASP A 200 -2.83 -11.15 19.50
CA ASP A 200 -2.01 -12.39 19.48
C ASP A 200 -2.66 -13.54 18.73
N GLY A 201 -3.99 -13.71 18.84
CA GLY A 201 -4.72 -14.79 18.17
C GLY A 201 -4.77 -14.69 16.64
N ASN A 202 -4.38 -13.55 16.07
CA ASN A 202 -4.45 -13.26 14.63
C ASN A 202 -3.07 -12.98 13.99
N PHE A 203 -1.97 -13.09 14.76
CA PHE A 203 -0.62 -12.70 14.34
C PHE A 203 0.12 -13.79 13.56
#